data_AF-A0ABD5T835-F1
#
_entry.id   AF-A0ABD5T835-F1
#
_cell.length_a   1.000
_cell.length_b   1.000
_cell.length_c   1.000
_cell.angle_alpha   90.00
_cell.angle_beta   90.00
_cell.angle_gamma   90.00
#
_symmetry.space_group_name_H-M   'P 1'
#
loop_
_entity.id
_entity.type
_entity.pdbx_description
1 polymer ?
#
loop_
_entity_poly.entity_id
_entity_poly.type
_entity_poly.pdbx_seq_one_letter_code
_entity_poly.pdbx_strand_id
1 'polypeptide(L)' 'WRYRESGELAIEPHFDDDVAAKLVRKGHDVRVLSPGEFGGAQIARNRDGVLSAATEPRKDGTAQGY' A
#
# COMPACT_ATOMS: atom_id res chain seq x y z
N TRP A 1 -1.71 3.31 -3.24
CA TRP A 1 -2.35 3.75 -4.49
C TRP A 1 -1.45 3.37 -5.67
N ARG A 2 -2.01 3.21 -6.87
CA ARG A 2 -1.25 3.02 -8.11
C ARG A 2 -2.08 3.49 -9.29
N TYR A 3 -1.43 3.98 -10.34
CA TYR A 3 -2.08 4.07 -11.65
C TYR A 3 -2.10 2.70 -12.31
N ARG A 4 -3.22 2.37 -12.93
CA ARG A 4 -3.35 1.23 -13.85
C ARG A 4 -2.96 1.70 -15.24
N GLU A 5 -2.61 0.75 -16.11
CA GLU A 5 -2.31 1.04 -17.52
C GLU A 5 -3.51 1.68 -18.24
N SER A 6 -4.74 1.43 -17.78
CA SER A 6 -5.97 2.09 -18.23
C SER A 6 -6.05 3.59 -17.91
N GLY A 7 -5.17 4.12 -17.05
CA GLY A 7 -5.22 5.50 -16.56
C GLY A 7 -6.03 5.68 -15.28
N GLU A 8 -6.69 4.64 -14.78
CA GLU A 8 -7.44 4.67 -13.52
C GLU A 8 -6.49 4.78 -12.31
N LEU A 9 -6.87 5.62 -11.34
CA LEU A 9 -6.21 5.73 -10.04
C LEU A 9 -6.82 4.72 -9.08
N ALA A 10 -6.11 3.62 -8.84
CA ALA A 10 -6.51 2.62 -7.87
C ALA A 10 -6.09 3.00 -6.45
N ILE A 11 -7.02 2.88 -5.50
CA ILE A 11 -6.83 3.08 -4.06
C ILE A 11 -7.28 1.85 -3.26
N GLU A 12 -6.74 1.69 -2.06
CA GLU A 12 -7.11 0.60 -1.14
C GLU A 12 -8.43 0.90 -0.41
N PRO A 13 -9.14 -0.11 0.15
CA PRO A 13 -10.42 0.09 0.82
C PRO A 13 -10.36 0.98 2.08
N HIS A 14 -9.19 1.06 2.72
CA HIS A 14 -8.98 1.89 3.92
C HIS A 14 -8.48 3.30 3.59
N PHE A 15 -8.47 3.67 2.31
CA PHE A 15 -8.08 5.01 1.89
C PHE A 15 -9.14 6.02 2.32
N ASP A 16 -8.72 7.23 2.68
CA ASP A 16 -9.62 8.27 3.19
C ASP A 16 -10.64 8.72 2.12
N ASP A 17 -11.92 8.66 2.46
CA ASP A 17 -13.04 8.95 1.55
C ASP A 17 -13.07 10.43 1.12
N ASP A 18 -12.72 11.36 2.02
CA ASP A 18 -12.68 12.80 1.70
C ASP A 18 -11.56 13.11 0.70
N VAL A 19 -10.41 12.45 0.84
CA VAL A 19 -9.31 12.55 -0.13
C VAL A 19 -9.71 11.91 -1.46
N ALA A 20 -10.35 10.74 -1.45
CA ALA A 20 -10.85 10.09 -2.66
C ALA A 20 -11.84 10.99 -3.43
N ALA A 21 -12.81 11.59 -2.74
CA ALA A 21 -13.76 12.52 -3.33
C ALA A 21 -13.07 13.77 -3.92
N LYS A 22 -12.05 14.31 -3.24
CA LYS A 22 -11.25 15.44 -3.77
C LYS A 22 -10.48 15.06 -5.02
N LEU A 23 -9.97 13.83 -5.13
CA LEU A 23 -9.28 13.33 -6.32
C LEU A 23 -10.26 13.20 -7.50
N VAL A 24 -11.47 12.68 -7.29
CA VAL A 24 -12.51 12.65 -8.32
C VAL A 24 -12.83 14.05 -8.82
N ARG A 25 -12.99 15.04 -7.92
CA ARG A 25 -13.22 16.45 -8.30
C ARG A 25 -12.06 17.08 -9.07
N LYS A 26 -10.85 16.54 -8.92
CA LYS A 26 -9.66 16.94 -9.71
C LYS A 26 -9.55 16.21 -11.05
N GLY A 27 -10.53 15.37 -11.40
CA GLY A 27 -10.60 14.67 -12.69
C GLY A 27 -9.93 13.30 -12.71
N HIS A 28 -9.57 12.73 -11.56
CA HIS A 28 -9.06 11.36 -11.50
C HIS A 28 -10.22 10.35 -11.60
N ASP A 29 -10.07 9.32 -12.44
CA ASP A 29 -10.95 8.15 -12.41
C ASP A 29 -10.50 7.23 -11.26
N VAL A 30 -11.14 7.35 -10.10
CA VAL A 30 -10.76 6.67 -8.87
C VAL A 30 -11.49 5.32 -8.76
N ARG A 31 -10.74 4.24 -8.53
CA ARG A 31 -11.26 2.89 -8.29
C ARG A 31 -10.78 2.34 -6.96
N VAL A 32 -11.70 1.82 -6.14
CA VAL A 32 -11.32 1.05 -4.95
C VAL A 32 -11.08 -0.40 -5.38
N LEU A 33 -9.88 -0.91 -5.13
CA LEU A 33 -9.48 -2.28 -5.48
C LEU A 33 -9.15 -3.10 -4.23
N SER A 34 -9.06 -4.41 -4.40
CA SER A 34 -8.76 -5.31 -3.28
C SER A 34 -7.33 -5.07 -2.74
N PRO A 35 -7.08 -5.18 -1.42
CA PRO A 35 -5.76 -4.92 -0.83
C PRO A 35 -4.63 -5.77 -1.45
N GLY A 36 -4.96 -6.98 -1.91
CA GLY A 36 -4.01 -7.90 -2.54
C GLY A 36 -3.38 -7.37 -3.84
N GLU A 37 -4.01 -6.41 -4.50
CA GLU A 37 -3.53 -5.80 -5.76
C GLU A 37 -2.48 -4.69 -5.55
N PHE A 38 -2.20 -4.33 -4.29
CA PHE A 38 -1.31 -3.24 -3.91
C PHE A 38 0.05 -3.74 -3.42
N GLY A 39 0.74 -4.52 -4.26
CA GLY A 39 2.11 -4.95 -4.01
C GLY A 39 2.31 -5.65 -2.65
N GLY A 40 3.56 -5.66 -2.19
CA GLY A 40 3.92 -6.08 -0.85
C GLY A 40 5.38 -5.75 -0.58
N ALA A 41 5.67 -5.32 0.65
CA ALA A 41 6.99 -4.89 1.07
C ALA A 41 7.57 -5.80 2.15
N GLN A 42 8.90 -5.84 2.20
CA GLN A 42 9.68 -6.43 3.28
C GLN A 42 10.71 -5.38 3.69
N ILE A 43 10.98 -5.23 4.99
CA ILE A 43 12.00 -4.31 5.47
C ILE A 43 12.78 -4.92 6.62
N ALA A 44 14.09 -4.68 6.60
CA ALA A 44 14.98 -4.89 7.73
C ALA A 44 15.75 -3.60 8.00
N ARG A 45 15.98 -3.30 9.28
CA ARG A 45 16.71 -2.14 9.76
C ARG A 45 17.73 -2.59 10.80
N ASN A 46 18.93 -2.01 10.73
CA ASN A 46 19.90 -2.03 11.81
C ASN A 46 20.03 -0.61 12.39
N ARG A 47 19.96 -0.49 13.72
CA ARG A 47 20.32 0.73 14.45
C ARG A 47 21.24 0.33 15.60
N ASP A 48 22.51 0.70 15.50
CA ASP A 48 23.52 0.51 16.54
C ASP A 48 23.61 -0.94 17.04
N GLY A 49 23.48 -1.90 16.12
CA GLY A 49 23.52 -3.34 16.41
C GLY A 49 22.16 -3.96 16.77
N VAL A 50 21.11 -3.16 16.96
CA VAL A 50 19.74 -3.65 17.16
C VAL A 50 19.06 -3.85 15.81
N LEU A 51 18.57 -5.07 15.57
CA LEU A 51 17.80 -5.41 14.37
C LEU A 51 16.30 -5.21 14.60
N SER A 52 15.61 -4.70 13.58
CA SER A 52 14.15 -4.65 13.51
C SER A 52 13.71 -4.98 12.10
N ALA A 53 12.64 -5.76 11.95
CA ALA A 53 12.12 -6.16 10.65
C ALA A 53 10.59 -6.13 10.64
N ALA A 54 10.00 -5.96 9.45
CA ALA A 54 8.58 -6.04 9.25
C ALA A 54 8.25 -6.69 7.90
N THR A 55 7.13 -7.38 7.87
CA THR A 55 6.58 -8.06 6.69
C THR A 55 5.23 -7.44 6.34
N GLU A 56 4.91 -7.41 5.04
CA GLU A 56 3.64 -6.89 4.55
C GLU A 56 2.44 -7.67 5.14
N PRO A 57 1.53 -7.01 5.89
CA PRO A 57 0.37 -7.68 6.48
C PRO A 57 -0.62 -8.26 5.46
N ARG A 58 -0.60 -7.77 4.22
CA ARG A 58 -1.47 -8.24 3.13
C ARG A 58 -1.00 -9.53 2.45
N LYS A 59 0.16 -10.08 2.82
CA LYS A 59 0.75 -11.26 2.19
C LYS A 59 1.09 -12.30 3.26
N ASP A 60 1.11 -13.56 2.87
CA ASP A 60 1.68 -14.62 3.70
C ASP A 60 3.20 -14.41 3.76
N GLY A 61 3.66 -13.77 4.84
CA GLY A 61 5.04 -13.32 5.01
C GLY A 61 5.54 -13.49 6.44
N THR A 62 6.85 -13.39 6.63
CA THR A 62 7.49 -13.50 7.94
C THR A 62 8.61 -12.47 8.10
N ALA A 63 8.78 -11.98 9.33
CA ALA A 63 9.94 -11.21 9.77
C ALA A 63 10.55 -11.94 10.96
N GLN A 64 11.73 -12.53 10.77
CA GLN A 64 12.38 -13.40 11.76
C GLN A 64 13.77 -12.87 12.13
N GLY A 65 14.10 -12.92 13.42
CA GLY A 65 15.46 -12.72 13.94
C GLY A 65 16.08 -14.01 14.48
N TYR A 66 17.40 -14.01 14.64
CA TYR A 66 18.19 -15.08 15.25
C TYR A 66 19.35 -14.50 16.07
#